data_AF-A0A539EN99-F1
#
_entry.id   AF-A0A539EN99-F1
#
_cell.length_a   1.000
_cell.length_b   1.000
_cell.length_c   1.000
_cell.angle_alpha   90.00
_cell.angle_beta   90.00
_cell.angle_gamma   90.00
#
_symmetry.space_group_name_H-M   'P 1'
#
loop_
_entity.id
_entity.type
_entity.pdbx_description
1 polymer ?
#
loop_
_entity_poly.entity_id
_entity_poly.type
_entity_poly.pdbx_seq_one_letter_code
_entity_poly.pdbx_strand_id
1 'polypeptide(L)'
;VLYAKAGCVACHGPGGTGGHPNAGAKGGRIPALAGVAETFSAAELVEKVRLGSRPEKADPAGPEPAVVMPAWGATLDEAELAAVAEYLLGLGGAKKGEQW
;
A
#
# COMPACT_ATOMS: atom_id res chain seq x y z
N VAL A 1 -4.93 10.98 10.91
CA VAL A 1 -3.82 10.01 10.82
C VAL A 1 -2.87 10.40 9.70
N LEU A 2 -1.56 10.20 9.90
CA LEU A 2 -0.53 10.53 8.91
C LEU A 2 -0.78 9.86 7.55
N TYR A 3 -1.25 8.60 7.56
CA TYR A 3 -1.70 7.86 6.38
C TYR A 3 -2.59 8.65 5.40
N ALA A 4 -3.58 9.39 5.91
CA ALA A 4 -4.47 10.18 5.05
C ALA A 4 -3.78 11.48 4.57
N LYS A 5 -3.01 12.13 5.45
CA LYS A 5 -2.30 13.38 5.13
C LYS A 5 -1.20 13.19 4.10
N ALA A 6 -0.49 12.07 4.17
CA ALA A 6 0.52 11.68 3.20
C ALA A 6 -0.10 11.22 1.85
N GLY A 7 -1.42 11.07 1.76
CA GLY A 7 -2.09 10.71 0.51
C GLY A 7 -2.14 9.21 0.22
N CYS A 8 -1.73 8.35 1.15
CA CYS A 8 -1.78 6.88 1.00
C CYS A 8 -3.21 6.40 0.67
N VAL A 9 -4.21 7.08 1.26
CA VAL A 9 -5.65 6.83 1.07
C VAL A 9 -6.09 6.95 -0.39
N ALA A 10 -5.41 7.75 -1.23
CA ALA A 10 -5.80 7.97 -2.62
C ALA A 10 -5.71 6.70 -3.48
N CYS A 11 -4.81 5.77 -3.12
CA CYS A 11 -4.66 4.49 -3.80
C CYS A 11 -5.13 3.31 -2.93
N HIS A 12 -4.79 3.33 -1.64
CA HIS A 12 -5.08 2.22 -0.73
C HIS A 12 -6.43 2.34 0.00
N GLY A 13 -7.18 3.40 -0.21
CA GLY A 13 -8.53 3.58 0.33
C GLY A 13 -8.58 3.88 1.84
N PRO A 14 -9.74 4.28 2.37
CA PRO A 14 -9.91 4.52 3.81
C PRO A 14 -9.60 3.26 4.62
N GLY A 15 -8.71 3.36 5.61
CA GLY A 15 -8.32 2.18 6.41
C GLY A 15 -7.58 1.09 5.64
N GLY A 16 -7.04 1.39 4.45
CA GLY A 16 -6.31 0.40 3.66
C GLY A 16 -7.19 -0.64 2.98
N THR A 17 -8.45 -0.34 2.65
CA THR A 17 -9.37 -1.27 1.96
C THR A 17 -8.91 -1.72 0.58
N GLY A 18 -8.03 -0.94 -0.08
CA GLY A 18 -7.54 -1.21 -1.43
C GLY A 18 -8.63 -1.23 -2.49
N GLY A 19 -8.40 -1.98 -3.57
CA GLY A 19 -9.42 -2.33 -4.56
C GLY A 19 -9.56 -1.36 -5.73
N HIS A 20 -8.81 -0.26 -5.76
CA HIS A 20 -8.76 0.62 -6.94
C HIS A 20 -8.15 -0.11 -8.15
N PRO A 21 -8.66 0.08 -9.37
CA PRO A 21 -8.09 -0.54 -10.56
C PRO A 21 -6.62 -0.12 -10.79
N ASN A 22 -5.79 -1.07 -11.22
CA ASN A 22 -4.42 -0.85 -11.66
C ASN A 22 -4.17 -1.70 -12.91
N ALA A 23 -4.52 -1.15 -14.08
CA ALA A 23 -4.36 -1.84 -15.35
C ALA A 23 -2.87 -2.22 -15.58
N GLY A 24 -2.62 -3.40 -16.13
CA GLY A 24 -1.27 -3.91 -16.35
C GLY A 24 -0.60 -4.53 -15.12
N ALA A 25 -1.09 -4.27 -13.89
CA ALA A 25 -0.59 -4.93 -12.68
C ALA A 25 -1.15 -6.35 -12.54
N LYS A 26 -0.36 -7.28 -12.00
CA LYS A 26 -0.82 -8.60 -11.56
C LYS A 26 -1.92 -8.44 -10.51
N GLY A 27 -3.06 -9.12 -10.72
CA GLY A 27 -4.27 -8.92 -9.92
C GLY A 27 -5.10 -7.68 -10.30
N GLY A 28 -4.58 -6.80 -11.17
CA GLY A 28 -5.32 -5.70 -11.81
C GLY A 28 -5.80 -4.59 -10.86
N ARG A 29 -5.36 -4.58 -9.60
CA ARG A 29 -5.85 -3.69 -8.55
C ARG A 29 -4.75 -3.26 -7.60
N ILE A 30 -4.92 -2.11 -6.96
CA ILE A 30 -4.13 -1.69 -5.81
C ILE A 30 -4.49 -2.59 -4.62
N PRO A 31 -3.51 -3.19 -3.94
CA PRO A 31 -3.78 -4.12 -2.85
C PRO A 31 -4.39 -3.42 -1.63
N ALA A 32 -5.24 -4.15 -0.92
CA ALA A 32 -5.60 -3.81 0.45
C ALA A 32 -4.35 -3.92 1.35
N LEU A 33 -4.33 -3.13 2.41
CA LEU A 33 -3.27 -3.13 3.42
C LEU A 33 -3.70 -3.85 4.70
N ALA A 34 -4.96 -4.30 4.78
CA ALA A 34 -5.39 -5.17 5.85
C ALA A 34 -4.60 -6.49 5.81
N GLY A 35 -4.04 -6.89 6.96
CA GLY A 35 -3.24 -8.13 7.07
C GLY A 35 -1.75 -7.98 6.70
N VAL A 36 -1.24 -6.79 6.38
CA VAL A 36 0.20 -6.61 6.12
C VAL A 36 1.07 -6.96 7.32
N ALA A 37 0.53 -6.89 8.54
CA ALA A 37 1.18 -7.34 9.76
C ALA A 37 1.49 -8.85 9.79
N GLU A 38 0.81 -9.66 8.95
CA GLU A 38 1.09 -11.09 8.83
C GLU A 38 2.30 -11.38 7.94
N THR A 39 2.72 -10.41 7.12
CA THR A 39 3.76 -10.58 6.10
C THR A 39 5.01 -9.72 6.35
N PHE A 40 4.85 -8.55 6.98
CA PHE A 40 5.94 -7.59 7.15
C PHE A 40 6.11 -7.18 8.61
N SER A 41 7.36 -7.04 9.02
CA SER A 41 7.76 -6.30 10.21
C SER A 41 7.63 -4.79 10.01
N ALA A 42 7.70 -4.03 11.12
CA ALA A 42 7.70 -2.56 11.06
C ALA A 42 8.86 -2.01 10.20
N ALA A 43 10.05 -2.58 10.33
CA ALA A 43 11.23 -2.14 9.59
C ALA A 43 11.08 -2.40 8.08
N GLU A 44 10.53 -3.55 7.69
CA GLU A 44 10.26 -3.86 6.28
C GLU A 44 9.19 -2.94 5.68
N LEU A 45 8.16 -2.58 6.45
CA LEU A 45 7.16 -1.60 6.02
C LEU A 45 7.76 -0.20 5.87
N VAL A 46 8.60 0.25 6.81
CA VAL A 46 9.33 1.52 6.70
C VAL A 46 10.12 1.56 5.40
N GLU A 47 10.91 0.52 5.13
CA GLU A 47 11.76 0.48 3.94
C GLU A 47 10.94 0.40 2.65
N LYS A 48 9.86 -0.39 2.65
CA LYS A 48 8.95 -0.47 1.51
C LYS A 48 8.26 0.87 1.23
N VAL A 49 7.87 1.62 2.26
CA VAL A 49 7.26 2.95 2.10
C VAL A 49 8.30 3.96 1.64
N ARG A 50 9.52 3.91 2.20
CA ARG A 50 10.64 4.77 1.82
C ARG A 50 10.97 4.64 0.33
N LEU A 51 11.11 3.41 -0.15
CA LEU A 51 11.54 3.10 -1.53
C LEU A 51 10.39 3.07 -2.54
N GLY A 52 9.16 2.94 -2.07
CA GLY A 52 8.01 2.69 -2.93
C GLY A 52 7.99 1.27 -3.48
N SER A 53 7.13 1.01 -4.46
CA SER A 53 6.95 -0.32 -5.02
C SER A 53 6.38 -0.27 -6.43
N ARG A 54 6.98 -1.04 -7.34
CA ARG A 54 6.41 -1.35 -8.65
C ARG A 54 5.69 -2.72 -8.57
N PRO A 55 4.38 -2.80 -8.87
CA PRO A 55 3.69 -4.08 -8.96
C PRO A 55 4.27 -4.96 -10.07
N GLU A 56 4.17 -6.27 -9.93
CA GLU A 56 4.43 -7.19 -11.05
C GLU A 56 3.45 -6.95 -12.19
N LYS A 57 3.87 -7.23 -13.42
CA LYS A 57 2.98 -7.18 -14.59
C LYS A 57 2.00 -8.35 -14.58
N ALA A 58 0.79 -8.12 -15.09
CA ALA A 58 -0.18 -9.19 -15.34
C ALA A 58 0.29 -10.13 -16.45
N ASP A 59 0.88 -9.58 -17.50
CA ASP A 59 1.50 -10.27 -18.61
C ASP A 59 2.92 -9.69 -18.81
N PRO A 60 3.99 -10.50 -18.78
CA PRO A 60 5.35 -10.03 -19.06
C PRO A 60 5.48 -9.25 -20.38
N ALA A 61 4.73 -9.63 -21.42
CA ALA A 61 4.71 -8.97 -22.73
C ALA A 61 3.67 -7.82 -22.81
N GLY A 62 2.81 -7.68 -21.79
CA GLY A 62 1.77 -6.67 -21.73
C GLY A 62 2.27 -5.27 -21.34
N PRO A 63 1.34 -4.30 -21.17
CA PRO A 63 1.68 -2.96 -20.71
C PRO A 63 2.20 -2.96 -19.26
N GLU A 64 2.94 -1.92 -18.88
CA GLU A 64 3.34 -1.68 -17.49
C GLU A 64 2.13 -1.38 -16.59
N PRO A 65 2.23 -1.65 -15.27
CA PRO A 65 1.25 -1.19 -14.30
C PRO A 65 1.01 0.31 -14.40
N ALA A 66 -0.24 0.72 -14.56
CA ALA A 66 -0.63 2.11 -14.70
C ALA A 66 -0.29 2.95 -13.46
N VAL A 67 -0.31 2.32 -12.28
CA VAL A 67 -0.01 2.95 -11.00
C VAL A 67 1.13 2.21 -10.31
N VAL A 68 2.12 2.98 -9.85
CA VAL A 68 3.21 2.54 -8.97
C VAL A 68 3.09 3.24 -7.63
N MET A 69 3.53 2.59 -6.56
CA MET A 69 3.64 3.23 -5.25
C MET A 69 4.90 4.13 -5.25
N PRO A 70 4.76 5.45 -5.05
CA PRO A 70 5.90 6.36 -5.03
C PRO A 70 6.87 6.05 -3.89
N ALA A 71 8.13 6.46 -4.05
CA ALA A 71 9.11 6.46 -2.98
C ALA A 71 8.83 7.65 -2.04
N TRP A 72 8.44 7.38 -0.80
CA TRP A 72 8.08 8.42 0.16
C TRP A 72 9.26 8.96 0.97
N GLY A 73 10.45 8.36 0.86
CA GLY A 73 11.62 8.76 1.64
C GLY A 73 12.16 10.17 1.36
N ALA A 74 11.74 10.80 0.25
CA ALA A 74 12.05 12.21 -0.05
C ALA A 74 11.00 13.19 0.52
N THR A 75 9.86 12.67 0.99
CA THR A 75 8.71 13.46 1.46
C THR A 75 8.47 13.30 2.96
N LEU A 76 8.65 12.08 3.47
CA LEU A 76 8.45 11.73 4.87
C LEU A 76 9.79 11.55 5.57
N ASP A 77 9.91 12.06 6.78
CA ASP A 77 11.07 11.80 7.64
C ASP A 77 10.99 10.40 8.30
N GLU A 78 12.04 10.02 9.04
CA GLU A 78 12.11 8.73 9.73
C GLU A 78 10.97 8.48 10.71
N ALA A 79 10.56 9.52 11.46
CA ALA A 79 9.49 9.39 12.44
C ALA A 79 8.13 9.25 11.76
N GLU A 80 7.92 9.96 10.65
CA GLU A 80 6.74 9.85 9.82
C GLU A 80 6.64 8.49 9.13
N LEU A 81 7.74 7.98 8.56
CA LEU A 81 7.79 6.63 7.98
C LEU A 81 7.45 5.57 9.04
N ALA A 82 8.03 5.67 10.24
CA ALA A 82 7.72 4.77 11.34
C ALA A 82 6.25 4.85 11.76
N ALA A 83 5.68 6.06 11.87
CA ALA A 83 4.28 6.26 12.23
C ALA A 83 3.31 5.72 11.16
N VAL A 84 3.66 5.80 9.87
CA VAL A 84 2.89 5.13 8.81
C VAL A 84 2.97 3.61 8.99
N ALA A 85 4.17 3.04 9.16
CA ALA A 85 4.34 1.61 9.33
C ALA A 85 3.57 1.07 10.54
N GLU A 86 3.61 1.76 11.69
CA GLU A 86 2.85 1.42 12.89
C GLU A 86 1.34 1.43 12.62
N TYR A 87 0.84 2.47 11.94
CA TYR A 87 -0.56 2.52 11.53
C TYR A 87 -0.96 1.33 10.66
N LEU A 88 -0.11 0.96 9.69
CA LEU A 88 -0.35 -0.19 8.80
C LEU A 88 -0.37 -1.52 9.56
N LEU A 89 0.51 -1.70 10.55
CA LEU A 89 0.51 -2.88 11.42
C LEU A 89 -0.75 -2.97 12.28
N GLY A 90 -1.31 -1.81 12.66
CA GLY A 90 -2.58 -1.72 13.36
C GLY A 90 -3.82 -1.97 12.49
N LEU A 91 -3.68 -2.11 11.17
CA LEU A 91 -4.78 -2.48 10.27
C LEU A 91 -5.11 -3.96 10.45
N GLY A 92 -5.97 -4.26 11.43
CA GLY A 92 -6.55 -5.58 11.60
C GLY A 92 -7.23 -6.05 10.31
N GLY A 93 -7.04 -7.32 9.97
CA GLY A 93 -7.62 -7.95 8.79
C GLY A 93 -9.11 -7.61 8.67
N ALA A 94 -9.46 -6.72 7.74
CA ALA A 94 -10.82 -6.56 7.29
C ALA A 94 -11.28 -7.95 6.85
N LYS A 95 -12.17 -8.56 7.65
CA LYS A 95 -12.75 -9.84 7.27
C LYS A 95 -13.34 -9.66 5.88
N LYS A 96 -12.91 -10.54 4.97
CA LYS A 96 -13.49 -10.67 3.64
C LYS A 96 -15.00 -10.94 3.81
N GLY A 97 -15.81 -9.91 3.60
CA GLY A 97 -17.27 -10.00 3.57
C GLY A 97 -17.97 -9.16 4.63
N GLU A 98 -18.34 -7.94 4.27
CA GLU A 98 -19.67 -7.41 4.54
C GLU A 98 -19.98 -6.44 3.39
N GLN A 99 -20.76 -6.92 2.43
CA GLN A 99 -21.27 -6.15 1.31
C GLN A 99 -22.57 -5.50 1.82
N TRP A 100 -22.66 -4.17 1.78
CA TRP A 100 -23.92 -3.45 1.91
C TRP A 100 -24.53 -3.29 0.52
#